data_AF-A0A399XD20-F1
#
_entry.id   AF-A0A399XD20-F1
#
_cell.length_a   1.000
_cell.length_b   1.000
_cell.length_c   1.000
_cell.angle_alpha   90.00
_cell.angle_beta   90.00
_cell.angle_gamma   90.00
#
_symmetry.space_group_name_H-M   'P 1'
#
loop_
_entity.id
_entity.type
_entity.pdbx_description
1 polymer ?
#
loop_
_entity_poly.entity_id
_entity_poly.type
_entity_poly.pdbx_seq_one_letter_code
_entity_poly.pdbx_strand_id
1 'polypeptide(L)'
;MERAGFVGMGITVESASGVVLDGLQKGFTVEHVYHAARVVQRHNIPCLWIFMLGGPCETQDTVQETLHFAEQFIRPKDVAFFNIGIRI
;
A
#
# COMPACT_ATOMS: atom_id res chain seq x y z
N MET A 1 0.72 0.04 -18.99
CA MET A 1 1.89 -0.71 -18.47
C MET A 1 1.91 -2.13 -19.01
N GLU A 2 0.88 -2.94 -18.79
CA GLU A 2 0.83 -4.34 -19.27
C GLU A 2 0.99 -4.44 -20.80
N ARG A 3 0.16 -3.68 -21.54
CA ARG A 3 0.26 -3.57 -23.02
C ARG A 3 1.60 -3.01 -23.50
N ALA A 4 2.34 -2.31 -22.64
CA ALA A 4 3.66 -1.75 -22.96
C ALA A 4 4.81 -2.71 -22.60
N GLY A 5 4.52 -3.93 -22.13
CA GLY A 5 5.52 -4.95 -21.82
C GLY A 5 6.18 -4.83 -20.45
N PHE A 6 5.62 -4.05 -19.52
CA PHE A 6 6.15 -3.95 -18.16
C PHE A 6 5.98 -5.28 -17.41
N VAL A 7 7.02 -5.69 -16.69
CA VAL A 7 7.08 -6.97 -15.98
C VAL A 7 6.88 -6.86 -14.47
N GLY A 8 6.75 -5.64 -13.94
CA GLY A 8 6.52 -5.38 -12.52
C GLY A 8 6.15 -3.94 -12.24
N MET A 9 5.58 -3.69 -11.06
CA MET A 9 5.21 -2.35 -10.58
C MET A 9 5.50 -2.21 -9.09
N GLY A 10 6.15 -1.13 -8.67
CA GLY A 10 6.26 -0.74 -7.26
C GLY A 10 5.14 0.25 -6.91
N ILE A 11 4.45 0.01 -5.80
CA ILE A 11 3.34 0.85 -5.32
C ILE A 11 3.62 1.25 -3.87
N THR A 12 3.94 2.53 -3.65
CA THR A 12 4.29 3.10 -2.34
C THR A 12 3.08 3.73 -1.66
N VAL A 13 2.21 2.88 -1.13
CA VAL A 13 1.02 3.32 -0.38
C VAL A 13 1.35 3.76 1.04
N GLU A 14 2.42 3.23 1.63
CA GLU A 14 2.86 3.40 3.03
C GLU A 14 1.89 2.87 4.10
N SER A 15 0.60 3.18 3.98
CA SER A 15 -0.43 2.75 4.91
C SER A 15 -1.75 2.56 4.18
N ALA A 16 -2.63 1.70 4.71
CA ALA A 16 -4.03 1.65 4.29
C ALA A 16 -4.96 2.39 5.27
N SER A 17 -4.39 3.22 6.15
CA SER A 17 -5.13 4.03 7.11
C SER A 17 -5.21 5.49 6.65
N GLY A 18 -6.42 6.04 6.56
CA GLY A 18 -6.64 7.43 6.15
C GLY A 18 -5.90 8.43 7.04
N VAL A 19 -5.97 8.25 8.37
CA VAL A 19 -5.32 9.17 9.32
C VAL A 19 -3.80 9.18 9.20
N VAL A 20 -3.19 8.03 8.89
CA VAL A 20 -1.74 7.92 8.70
C VAL A 20 -1.33 8.54 7.36
N LEU A 21 -2.10 8.31 6.29
CA LEU A 21 -1.86 8.91 4.97
C LEU A 21 -1.96 10.43 5.00
N ASP A 22 -2.95 10.96 5.71
CA ASP A 22 -3.12 12.40 5.93
C ASP A 22 -1.94 12.97 6.72
N GLY A 23 -1.52 12.28 7.78
CA GLY A 23 -0.33 12.63 8.56
C GLY A 23 0.95 12.64 7.72
N LEU A 24 1.08 11.72 6.77
CA LEU A 24 2.20 11.65 5.81
C LEU A 24 2.10 12.65 4.66
N GLN A 25 0.99 13.39 4.54
CA GLN A 25 0.73 14.35 3.47
C GLN A 25 0.91 13.76 2.07
N LYS A 26 0.45 12.51 1.86
CA LYS A 26 0.67 11.77 0.62
C LYS A 26 0.00 12.33 -0.63
N GLY A 27 -0.96 13.24 -0.45
CA GLY A 27 -1.71 13.86 -1.56
C GLY A 27 -2.72 12.91 -2.22
N PHE A 28 -2.96 11.74 -1.63
CA PHE A 28 -4.02 10.80 -2.02
C PHE A 28 -4.72 10.25 -0.77
N THR A 29 -6.00 9.91 -0.91
CA THR A 29 -6.81 9.34 0.17
C THR A 29 -6.76 7.81 0.20
N VAL A 30 -7.27 7.23 1.29
CA VAL A 30 -7.42 5.78 1.44
C VAL A 30 -8.29 5.16 0.33
N GLU A 31 -9.30 5.86 -0.17
CA GLU A 31 -10.14 5.36 -1.28
C GLU A 31 -9.33 5.13 -2.56
N HIS A 32 -8.31 5.95 -2.82
CA HIS A 32 -7.39 5.73 -3.94
C HIS A 32 -6.57 4.46 -3.75
N VAL A 33 -6.16 4.14 -2.52
CA VAL A 33 -5.43 2.89 -2.19
C VAL A 33 -6.30 1.67 -2.50
N TYR A 34 -7.55 1.64 -2.02
CA TYR A 34 -8.49 0.55 -2.31
C TYR A 34 -8.91 0.51 -3.78
N HIS A 35 -8.97 1.64 -4.47
CA HIS A 35 -9.20 1.67 -5.91
C HIS A 35 -8.02 1.05 -6.67
N ALA A 36 -6.79 1.45 -6.34
CA ALA A 36 -5.58 0.92 -6.96
C ALA A 36 -5.47 -0.60 -6.78
N ALA A 37 -5.75 -1.12 -5.58
CA ALA A 37 -5.81 -2.55 -5.32
C ALA A 37 -6.82 -3.29 -6.22
N ARG A 38 -8.04 -2.76 -6.34
CA ARG A 38 -9.08 -3.34 -7.20
C ARG A 38 -8.70 -3.31 -8.67
N VAL A 39 -7.97 -2.29 -9.12
CA VAL A 39 -7.41 -2.24 -10.48
C VAL A 39 -6.34 -3.32 -10.63
N VAL A 40 -5.36 -3.37 -9.72
CA VAL A 40 -4.26 -4.36 -9.75
C VAL A 40 -4.81 -5.78 -9.80
N GLN A 41 -5.86 -6.10 -9.03
CA GLN A 41 -6.49 -7.42 -9.02
C GLN A 41 -6.97 -7.91 -10.40
N ARG A 42 -7.28 -6.99 -11.32
CA ARG A 42 -7.78 -7.30 -12.67
C ARG A 42 -6.68 -7.44 -13.74
N HIS A 43 -5.41 -7.22 -13.39
CA HIS A 43 -4.29 -7.19 -14.34
C HIS A 43 -3.23 -8.24 -14.04
N ASN A 44 -2.38 -8.62 -15.01
CA ASN A 44 -1.39 -9.69 -14.75
C ASN A 44 -0.05 -9.24 -14.18
N ILE A 45 0.28 -7.94 -14.24
CA ILE A 45 1.56 -7.40 -13.77
C ILE A 45 1.72 -7.65 -12.26
N PRO A 46 2.78 -8.37 -11.82
CA PRO A 46 3.13 -8.51 -10.41
C PRO A 46 3.47 -7.15 -9.79
N CYS A 47 3.04 -6.95 -8.54
CA CYS A 47 3.23 -5.70 -7.83
C CYS A 47 4.04 -5.91 -6.54
N LEU A 48 4.94 -4.97 -6.25
CA LEU A 48 5.58 -4.79 -4.96
C LEU A 48 4.82 -3.68 -4.22
N TRP A 49 4.10 -4.05 -3.17
CA TRP A 49 3.38 -3.13 -2.29
C TRP A 49 4.31 -2.72 -1.15
N ILE A 50 4.55 -1.42 -1.01
CA ILE A 50 5.50 -0.86 -0.04
C ILE A 50 4.71 -0.14 1.04
N PHE A 51 4.90 -0.60 2.27
CA PHE A 51 4.29 -0.09 3.50
C PHE A 51 5.36 0.36 4.46
N MET A 52 5.08 1.43 5.19
CA MET A 52 5.96 2.00 6.21
C MET A 52 5.21 2.11 7.51
N LEU A 53 5.69 1.37 8.51
CA LEU A 53 5.29 1.50 9.90
C LEU A 53 6.10 2.60 10.58
N GLY A 54 5.57 3.21 11.65
CA GLY A 54 6.11 4.40 12.31
C GLY A 54 5.63 5.72 11.69
N GLY A 55 4.52 5.70 10.96
CA GLY A 55 3.89 6.89 10.39
C GLY A 55 3.40 7.90 11.46
N PRO A 56 3.17 9.18 11.08
CA PRO A 56 2.59 10.15 12.01
C PRO A 56 1.19 9.68 12.39
N CYS A 57 0.83 9.85 13.66
CA CYS A 57 -0.47 9.42 14.19
C CYS A 57 -0.73 7.91 14.07
N GLU A 58 0.29 7.10 13.77
CA GLU A 58 0.13 5.65 13.69
C GLU A 58 -0.11 5.04 15.06
N THR A 59 -1.16 4.23 15.15
CA THR A 59 -1.54 3.45 16.31
C THR A 59 -1.61 1.97 15.95
N GLN A 60 -1.72 1.10 16.96
CA GLN A 60 -1.92 -0.32 16.73
C GLN A 60 -3.12 -0.61 15.83
N ASP A 61 -4.23 0.13 15.99
CA ASP A 61 -5.42 -0.04 15.15
C ASP A 61 -5.15 0.29 13.69
N THR A 62 -4.45 1.39 13.41
CA THR A 62 -4.09 1.79 12.03
C THR A 62 -3.10 0.83 11.38
N VAL A 63 -2.25 0.16 12.18
CA VAL A 63 -1.40 -0.94 11.71
C VAL A 63 -2.28 -2.13 11.33
N GLN A 64 -3.27 -2.48 12.15
CA GLN A 64 -4.20 -3.57 11.82
C GLN A 64 -5.01 -3.28 10.56
N GLU A 65 -5.44 -2.03 10.32
CA GLU A 65 -6.08 -1.62 9.05
C GLU A 65 -5.19 -1.94 7.85
N THR A 66 -3.90 -1.61 7.96
CA THR A 66 -2.91 -1.86 6.89
C THR A 66 -2.65 -3.35 6.68
N LEU A 67 -2.53 -4.12 7.76
CA LEU A 67 -2.37 -5.58 7.68
C LEU A 67 -3.59 -6.26 7.09
N HIS A 68 -4.80 -5.83 7.47
CA HIS A 68 -6.04 -6.35 6.94
C HIS A 68 -6.19 -6.04 5.44
N PHE A 69 -5.82 -4.84 5.03
CA PHE A 69 -5.73 -4.49 3.61
C PHE A 69 -4.76 -5.43 2.87
N ALA A 70 -3.57 -5.66 3.43
CA ALA A 70 -2.58 -6.54 2.83
C ALA A 70 -3.12 -7.97 2.66
N GLU A 71 -3.74 -8.52 3.70
CA GLU A 71 -4.34 -9.86 3.69
C GLU A 71 -5.46 -9.99 2.64
N GLN A 72 -6.32 -8.98 2.51
CA GLN A 72 -7.47 -9.04 1.62
C GLN A 72 -7.17 -8.72 0.15
N PHE A 73 -6.23 -7.81 -0.10
CA PHE A 73 -6.07 -7.21 -1.44
C PHE A 73 -4.79 -7.62 -2.16
N ILE A 74 -3.72 -7.96 -1.43
CA ILE A 74 -2.45 -8.35 -2.05
C ILE A 74 -2.57 -9.78 -2.55
N ARG A 75 -2.24 -9.98 -3.82
CA ARG A 75 -2.39 -11.28 -4.47
C ARG A 75 -1.21 -12.18 -4.12
N PRO A 76 -1.37 -13.51 -4.20
CA PRO A 76 -0.27 -14.46 -3.97
C PRO A 76 0.98 -14.27 -4.84
N LYS A 77 0.85 -13.63 -6.01
CA LYS A 77 1.97 -13.33 -6.93
C LYS A 77 2.63 -11.98 -6.69
N ASP A 78 2.05 -11.16 -5.82
CA ASP A 78 2.56 -9.86 -5.43
C ASP A 78 3.43 -10.03 -4.16
N VAL A 79 4.19 -8.99 -3.83
CA VAL A 79 5.00 -8.95 -2.61
C VAL A 79 4.52 -7.80 -1.74
N ALA A 80 4.33 -8.05 -0.46
CA ALA A 80 4.14 -7.02 0.55
C ALA A 80 5.47 -6.77 1.26
N PHE A 81 5.98 -5.53 1.18
CA PHE A 81 7.21 -5.11 1.83
C PHE A 81 6.87 -4.10 2.92
N PHE A 82 7.10 -4.50 4.17
CA PHE A 82 6.90 -3.67 5.35
C PHE A 82 8.26 -3.20 5.84
N ASN A 83 8.46 -1.89 5.86
CA ASN A 83 9.62 -1.24 6.48
C ASN A 83 9.19 -0.42 7.70
N ILE A 84 10.16 -0.04 8.53
CA ILE A 84 9.94 0.85 9.68
C ILE A 84 10.65 2.16 9.39
N GLY A 85 9.95 3.28 9.51
CA GLY A 85 10.52 4.61 9.40
C GLY A 85 11.32 4.98 10.64
N ILE A 86 12.60 5.32 10.48
CA ILE A 86 13.41 5.92 11.55
C ILE A 86 13.22 7.43 11.50
N ARG A 87 12.84 8.04 12.62
CA ARG A 87 12.82 9.51 12.76
C ARG A 87 14.03 9.96 13.55
N ILE A 88 14.76 10.91 12.98
CA ILE A 88 15.86 11.65 13.62
C ILE A 88 15.42 13.07 13.92
#